data_AF-A0A1Y5Y0L9-F1
#
_entry.id   AF-A0A1Y5Y0L9-F1
#
_cell.length_a   1.000
_cell.length_b   1.000
_cell.length_c   1.000
_cell.angle_alpha   90.00
_cell.angle_beta   90.00
_cell.angle_gamma   90.00
#
_symmetry.space_group_name_H-M   'P 1'
#
loop_
_entity.id
_entity.type
_entity.pdbx_description
1 polymer ?
#
loop_
_entity_poly.entity_id
_entity_poly.type
_entity_poly.pdbx_seq_one_letter_code
_entity_poly.pdbx_strand_id
1 'polypeptide(L)'
;MARSPRPLVNRRMIVGYTQEGLAEALGVDRTTIGRWERGEQLPQPWQRPDLACKLHITMEELDGFLRQSDPEPPTSPVWPGATSLGI
;
A
#
# COMPACT_ATOMS: atom_id res chain seq x y z
N MET A 1 -12.28 -15.74 -1.31
CA MET A 1 -10.81 -15.92 -1.35
C MET A 1 -10.21 -15.09 -0.22
N ALA A 2 -9.44 -15.72 0.67
CA ALA A 2 -8.91 -15.08 1.86
C ALA A 2 -8.03 -13.89 1.46
N ARG A 3 -8.47 -12.68 1.83
CA ARG A 3 -7.71 -11.44 1.64
C ARG A 3 -6.45 -11.57 2.50
N SER A 4 -5.30 -11.81 1.86
CA SER A 4 -4.02 -11.90 2.56
C SER A 4 -3.88 -10.71 3.51
N PRO A 5 -3.41 -10.92 4.74
CA PRO A 5 -3.36 -9.86 5.74
C PRO A 5 -2.53 -8.67 5.22
N ARG A 6 -3.15 -7.49 5.27
CA ARG A 6 -2.63 -6.20 4.80
C ARG A 6 -1.17 -6.02 5.26
N PRO A 7 -0.18 -5.98 4.35
CA PRO A 7 1.25 -6.02 4.72
C PRO A 7 1.66 -4.95 5.74
N LEU A 8 1.09 -3.75 5.64
CA LEU A 8 1.30 -2.66 6.61
C LEU A 8 0.80 -3.01 8.01
N VAL A 9 -0.38 -3.63 8.14
CA VAL A 9 -0.95 -4.04 9.43
C VAL A 9 -0.03 -5.05 10.10
N ASN A 10 0.39 -6.07 9.34
CA ASN A 10 1.30 -7.09 9.85
C ASN A 10 2.63 -6.49 10.29
N ARG A 11 3.22 -5.63 9.46
CA ARG A 11 4.50 -5.02 9.82
C ARG A 11 4.38 -4.17 11.07
N ARG A 12 3.33 -3.34 11.17
CA ARG A 12 3.05 -2.52 12.36
C ARG A 12 2.98 -3.39 13.63
N MET A 13 2.24 -4.50 13.58
CA MET A 13 2.11 -5.40 14.73
C MET A 13 3.44 -6.08 15.08
N ILE A 14 4.24 -6.48 14.09
CA ILE A 14 5.56 -7.10 14.30
C ILE A 14 6.52 -6.13 15.01
N VAL A 15 6.48 -4.84 14.67
CA VAL A 15 7.30 -3.81 15.36
C VAL A 15 6.66 -3.31 16.67
N GLY A 16 5.51 -3.87 17.06
CA GLY A 16 4.88 -3.61 18.36
C GLY A 16 4.01 -2.35 18.44
N TYR A 17 3.68 -1.72 17.32
CA TYR A 17 2.83 -0.53 17.32
C TYR A 17 1.33 -0.88 17.32
N THR A 18 0.54 -0.12 18.09
CA THR A 18 -0.90 0.06 17.82
C THR A 18 -1.10 1.09 16.69
N GLN A 19 -2.31 1.23 16.15
CA GLN A 19 -2.57 2.29 15.16
C GLN A 19 -2.33 3.67 15.78
N GLU A 20 -2.77 3.86 17.02
CA GLU A 20 -2.58 5.06 17.82
C GLU A 20 -1.09 5.35 18.05
N GLY A 21 -0.32 4.34 18.46
CA GLY A 21 1.11 4.50 18.73
C GLY A 21 1.92 4.83 17.47
N LEU A 22 1.59 4.22 16.32
CA LEU A 22 2.22 4.58 15.06
C LEU A 22 1.81 5.99 14.60
N ALA A 23 0.54 6.35 14.79
CA ALA A 23 0.03 7.67 14.44
C ALA A 23 0.73 8.78 15.25
N GLU A 24 0.87 8.58 16.55
CA GLU A 24 1.62 9.47 17.45
C GLU A 24 3.08 9.59 17.03
N ALA A 25 3.73 8.46 16.74
CA ALA A 25 5.12 8.44 16.30
C ALA A 25 5.38 9.19 14.98
N LEU A 26 4.38 9.28 14.11
CA LEU A 26 4.43 9.95 12.80
C LEU A 26 3.79 11.35 12.81
N GLY A 27 3.20 11.78 13.94
CA GLY A 27 2.49 13.06 14.03
C GLY A 27 1.26 13.16 13.12
N VAL A 28 0.55 12.05 12.89
CA VAL A 28 -0.68 12.01 12.07
C VAL A 28 -1.88 11.53 12.89
N ASP A 29 -3.09 11.72 12.34
CA ASP A 29 -4.30 11.18 12.97
C ASP A 29 -4.37 9.65 12.82
N ARG A 30 -4.86 8.94 13.85
CA ARG A 30 -5.05 7.49 13.84
C ARG A 30 -5.86 7.00 12.63
N THR A 31 -6.88 7.74 12.19
CA THR A 31 -7.68 7.39 11.01
C THR A 31 -6.87 7.44 9.73
N THR A 32 -5.81 8.25 9.67
CA THR A 32 -4.86 8.28 8.55
C THR A 32 -4.15 6.93 8.44
N ILE A 33 -3.66 6.38 9.55
CA ILE A 33 -3.07 5.03 9.59
C ILE A 33 -4.09 3.98 9.15
N GLY A 34 -5.32 4.06 9.65
CA GLY A 34 -6.40 3.15 9.26
C GLY A 34 -6.77 3.20 7.77
N ARG A 35 -6.65 4.36 7.12
CA ARG A 35 -6.84 4.50 5.65
C ARG A 35 -5.68 3.88 4.88
N TRP A 36 -4.45 4.12 5.31
CA TRP A 36 -3.25 3.52 4.69
C TRP A 36 -3.28 2.00 4.77
N GLU A 37 -3.59 1.46 5.94
CA GLU A 37 -3.69 0.01 6.14
C GLU A 37 -4.81 -0.63 5.32
N ARG A 38 -5.91 0.10 5.07
CA ARG A 38 -7.02 -0.38 4.24
C ARG A 38 -6.79 -0.22 2.74
N GLY A 39 -5.77 0.53 2.33
CA GLY A 39 -5.53 0.91 0.94
C GLY A 39 -6.51 1.98 0.43
N GLU A 40 -7.26 2.66 1.32
CA GLU A 40 -8.20 3.73 0.93
C GLU A 40 -7.48 5.01 0.52
N GLN A 41 -6.26 5.19 1.03
CA GLN A 41 -5.38 6.30 0.72
C GLN A 41 -3.94 5.81 0.86
N LEU A 42 -3.04 6.28 0.00
CA LEU A 42 -1.61 6.00 0.15
C LEU A 42 -0.91 7.09 0.97
N PRO A 43 0.15 6.77 1.72
CA PRO A 43 1.00 7.78 2.35
C PRO A 43 1.66 8.64 1.26
N GLN A 44 1.66 9.95 1.50
CA GLN A 44 2.27 10.93 0.59
C GLN A 44 3.78 10.69 0.49
N PRO A 45 4.43 11.06 -0.62
CA PRO A 45 5.86 10.79 -0.83
C PRO A 45 6.75 11.26 0.33
N TRP A 46 6.45 12.41 0.94
CA TRP A 46 7.22 12.94 2.08
C TRP A 46 6.95 12.22 3.41
N GLN A 47 5.85 11.48 3.53
CA GLN A 47 5.52 10.68 4.72
C GLN A 47 6.19 9.30 4.70
N ARG A 48 6.56 8.81 3.52
CA ARG A 48 7.10 7.46 3.33
C ARG A 48 8.45 7.21 4.02
N PRO A 49 9.42 8.15 4.02
CA PRO A 49 10.69 7.93 4.71
C PRO A 49 10.52 7.71 6.22
N ASP A 50 9.72 8.53 6.88
CA ASP A 50 9.48 8.40 8.32
C ASP A 50 8.64 7.15 8.63
N LEU A 51 7.64 6.84 7.81
CA LEU A 51 6.88 5.59 7.91
C LEU A 51 7.77 4.35 7.80
N ALA A 52 8.68 4.30 6.82
CA ALA A 52 9.63 3.20 6.66
C ALA A 52 10.56 3.08 7.88
N CYS A 53 11.05 4.21 8.39
CA CYS A 53 11.86 4.28 9.60
C CYS A 53 11.13 3.71 10.82
N LYS A 54 9.91 4.18 11.12
CA LYS A 54 9.10 3.66 12.24
C LYS A 54 8.71 2.20 12.07
N LEU A 55 8.55 1.71 10.85
CA LEU A 55 8.26 0.31 10.58
C LEU A 55 9.51 -0.57 10.48
N HIS A 56 10.71 -0.01 10.68
CA HIS A 56 11.99 -0.71 10.58
C HIS A 56 12.12 -1.48 9.25
N ILE A 57 11.70 -0.88 8.15
CA ILE A 57 11.79 -1.46 6.80
C ILE A 57 12.50 -0.50 5.86
N THR A 58 12.98 -1.05 4.76
CA THR A 58 13.50 -0.27 3.64
C THR A 58 12.38 0.40 2.87
N MET A 59 12.73 1.41 2.07
CA MET A 59 11.79 2.06 1.15
C MET A 59 11.28 1.09 0.07
N GLU A 60 12.08 0.11 -0.33
CA GLU A 60 11.69 -0.92 -1.31
C GLU A 60 10.62 -1.85 -0.73
N GLU A 61 10.81 -2.32 0.51
CA GLU A 61 9.79 -3.12 1.21
C GLU A 61 8.50 -2.32 1.43
N LEU A 62 8.61 -1.04 1.82
CA LEU A 62 7.45 -0.17 1.96
C LEU A 62 6.70 -0.05 0.63
N ASP A 63 7.41 0.19 -0.48
CA ASP A 63 6.79 0.27 -1.81
C ASP A 63 6.10 -1.06 -2.20
N GLY A 64 6.73 -2.19 -1.89
CA GLY A 64 6.13 -3.52 -2.04
C GLY A 64 4.84 -3.70 -1.24
N PHE A 65 4.75 -3.13 -0.04
CA PHE A 65 3.53 -3.15 0.79
C PHE A 65 2.42 -2.26 0.23
N LEU A 66 2.79 -1.11 -0.34
CA LEU A 66 1.84 -0.17 -0.95
C LEU A 66 1.28 -0.70 -2.28
N ARG A 67 2.09 -1.35 -3.12
CA ARG A 67 1.65 -1.94 -4.39
C ARG A 67 0.66 -3.09 -4.22
N GLN A 68 0.84 -3.93 -3.20
CA GLN A 68 -0.10 -5.02 -2.91
C GLN A 68 -1.48 -4.53 -2.43
N SER A 69 -1.59 -3.24 -2.12
CA SER A 69 -2.85 -2.59 -1.74
C SER A 69 -3.57 -1.94 -2.92
N ASP A 70 -2.90 -1.85 -4.08
CA ASP A 70 -3.48 -1.34 -5.33
C ASP A 70 -4.08 -2.55 -6.09
N PRO A 71 -5.39 -2.56 -6.40
CA PRO A 71 -5.86 -3.47 -7.43
C PRO A 71 -5.18 -3.02 -8.72
N GLU A 72 -4.31 -3.86 -9.28
CA GLU A 72 -3.68 -3.65 -10.59
C GLU A 72 -4.70 -3.00 -11.53
N PRO A 73 -4.46 -1.79 -12.07
CA PRO A 73 -5.29 -1.30 -13.15
C PRO A 73 -5.15 -2.33 -14.27
N PRO A 74 -6.25 -2.88 -14.85
CA PRO A 74 -6.13 -3.92 -15.84
C PRO A 74 -5.18 -3.45 -16.95
N THR A 75 -4.00 -4.06 -16.97
CA THR A 75 -2.93 -3.65 -17.88
C THR A 75 -3.38 -4.02 -19.28
N SER A 76 -3.87 -3.02 -20.00
CA SER A 76 -4.30 -3.04 -21.40
C SER A 76 -5.54 -3.89 -21.72
N PRO A 77 -6.61 -3.31 -22.30
CA PRO A 77 -7.49 -4.11 -23.13
C PRO A 77 -6.69 -4.54 -24.37
N VAL A 78 -6.29 -5.82 -24.42
CA VAL A 78 -6.08 -6.50 -25.69
C VAL A 78 -7.41 -6.39 -26.43
N TRP A 79 -7.47 -5.51 -27.44
CA TRP A 79 -8.56 -5.57 -28.41
C TRP A 79 -8.20 -6.67 -29.42
N PRO A 80 -8.94 -7.79 -29.45
CA PRO A 80 -8.82 -8.74 -30.56
C PRO A 80 -9.51 -8.10 -31.77
N GLY A 81 -8.79 -7.25 -32.49
CA GLY A 81 -9.34 -6.56 -33.67
C GLY A 81 -8.31 -6.02 -34.65
N ALA A 82 -7.02 -6.25 -34.41
CA ALA A 82 -6.00 -5.96 -35.41
C ALA A 82 -5.90 -7.13 -36.40
N THR A 83 -6.54 -6.95 -37.56
CA THR A 83 -6.25 -7.57 -38.87
C THR A 83 -7.06 -8.80 -39.31
N SER A 84 -8.01 -8.55 -40.22
CA SER A 84 -8.32 -9.30 -41.45
C SER A 84 -9.61 -8.70 -42.03
N LEU A 85 -9.87 -8.50 -43.31
CA LEU A 85 -9.29 -8.93 -44.59
C LEU A 85 -9.92 -7.95 -45.61
N GLY A 86 -9.23 -7.41 -46.61
CA GLY A 86 -9.18 -8.06 -47.92
C GLY A 86 -10.56 -8.40 -48.49
N ILE A 87 -11.18 -7.46 -49.20
CA ILE A 87 -11.98 -7.56 -50.45
C ILE A 87 -12.53 -6.18 -50.78
#